data_AF-A0A9D8M162-F1
#
_entry.id   AF-A0A9D8M162-F1
#
_cell.length_a   1.000
_cell.length_b   1.000
_cell.length_c   1.000
_cell.angle_alpha   90.00
_cell.angle_beta   90.00
_cell.angle_gamma   90.00
#
_symmetry.space_group_name_H-M   'P 1'
#
loop_
_entity.id
_entity.type
_entity.pdbx_description
1 polymer ?
#
loop_
_entity_poly.entity_id
_entity_poly.type
_entity_poly.pdbx_seq_one_letter_code
_entity_poly.pdbx_strand_id
1 'polypeptide(L)' 'LGGRYAEAGEATAAALVHGHLAASGALVDSCFNKRPDARSEDAAAACEFVVGDYYLFETLLRLEGTLPAAVATVP' A
#
# COMPACT_ATOMS: atom_id res chain seq x y z
N LEU A 1 -0.35 -12.83 -19.01
CA LEU A 1 -0.65 -11.55 -18.32
C LEU A 1 -0.26 -11.57 -16.84
N GLY A 2 -0.48 -12.67 -16.10
CA GLY A 2 -0.18 -12.74 -14.66
C GLY A 2 1.27 -12.46 -14.24
N GLY A 3 2.27 -12.97 -14.96
CA GLY A 3 3.68 -12.78 -14.58
C GLY A 3 4.14 -11.31 -14.53
N ARG A 4 3.76 -10.50 -15.52
CA ARG A 4 4.10 -9.07 -15.55
C ARG A 4 3.44 -8.26 -14.43
N TYR A 5 2.25 -8.65 -13.98
CA TYR A 5 1.58 -8.00 -12.86
C TYR A 5 2.20 -8.41 -11.52
N ALA A 6 2.63 -9.67 -11.38
CA ALA A 6 3.38 -10.12 -10.21
C ALA A 6 4.69 -9.35 -10.05
N GLU A 7 5.50 -9.27 -11.11
CA GLU A 7 6.75 -8.50 -11.12
C GLU A 7 6.53 -7.02 -10.76
N ALA A 8 5.48 -6.39 -11.32
CA ALA A 8 5.14 -5.01 -11.00
C ALA A 8 4.69 -4.84 -9.53
N GLY A 9 3.96 -5.82 -8.99
CA GLY A 9 3.55 -5.84 -7.58
C GLY A 9 4.74 -5.94 -6.63
N GLU A 10 5.67 -6.86 -6.90
CA GLU A 10 6.93 -7.03 -6.16
C GLU A 10 7.77 -5.75 -6.20
N ALA A 11 7.95 -5.17 -7.38
CA ALA A 11 8.70 -3.91 -7.54
C ALA A 11 8.04 -2.74 -6.77
N THR A 12 6.71 -2.68 -6.76
CA THR A 12 5.96 -1.66 -6.01
C THR A 12 6.16 -1.84 -4.50
N ALA A 13 6.01 -3.07 -3.99
CA ALA A 13 6.23 -3.37 -2.58
C ALA A 13 7.66 -3.03 -2.15
N ALA A 14 8.67 -3.39 -2.95
CA ALA A 14 10.06 -3.05 -2.68
C ALA A 14 10.29 -1.52 -2.62
N ALA A 15 9.72 -0.76 -3.57
CA ALA A 15 9.83 0.70 -3.57
C ALA A 15 9.18 1.34 -2.32
N LEU A 16 8.02 0.84 -1.89
CA LEU A 16 7.35 1.30 -0.67
C LEU A 16 8.17 0.99 0.58
N VAL A 17 8.72 -0.22 0.69
CA VAL A 17 9.55 -0.63 1.83
C VAL A 17 10.84 0.19 1.91
N HIS A 18 11.52 0.42 0.78
CA HIS A 18 12.80 1.14 0.79
C HIS A 18 12.67 2.65 0.86
N GLY A 19 11.60 3.22 0.31
CA GLY A 19 11.43 4.67 0.18
C GLY A 19 10.50 5.30 1.21
N HIS A 20 9.51 4.56 1.69
CA HIS A 20 8.37 5.13 2.42
C HIS A 20 8.02 4.40 3.72
N LEU A 21 8.68 3.29 4.06
CA LEU A 21 8.47 2.63 5.35
C LEU A 21 9.40 3.24 6.40
N ALA A 22 8.82 3.91 7.38
CA ALA A 22 9.56 4.45 8.51
C ALA A 22 10.04 3.34 9.45
N ALA A 23 11.03 3.65 10.29
CA ALA A 23 11.57 2.71 11.29
C ALA A 23 10.51 2.25 12.32
N SER A 24 9.42 2.99 12.48
CA SER A 24 8.27 2.60 13.31
C SER A 24 7.43 1.47 12.70
N GLY A 25 7.64 1.13 11.41
CA GLY A 25 6.79 0.22 10.65
C GLY A 25 5.61 0.91 9.95
N ALA A 26 5.56 2.23 10.01
CA ALA A 26 4.54 3.08 9.39
C ALA A 26 4.87 3.40 7.93
N LEU A 27 3.91 3.30 7.02
CA LEU A 27 4.02 3.83 5.67
C LEU A 27 3.74 5.34 5.69
N VAL A 28 4.77 6.13 5.40
CA VAL A 28 4.71 7.60 5.41
C VAL A 28 4.44 8.15 4.00
N ASP A 29 4.42 9.49 3.89
CA ASP A 29 4.19 10.22 2.63
C ASP A 29 2.82 10.00 1.98
N SER A 30 1.87 9.41 2.71
CA SER A 30 0.51 9.20 2.23
C SER A 30 -0.27 10.51 2.12
N CYS A 31 -1.41 10.42 1.44
CA CYS A 31 -2.31 11.52 1.20
C CYS A 31 -3.74 11.06 1.45
N PHE A 32 -4.41 11.64 2.45
CA PHE A 32 -5.80 11.31 2.73
C PHE A 32 -6.76 12.04 1.78
N ASN A 33 -6.70 13.38 1.74
CA ASN A 33 -7.53 14.18 0.84
C ASN A 33 -6.80 15.47 0.42
N LYS A 34 -6.39 15.54 -0.85
CA LYS A 34 -5.70 16.69 -1.45
C LYS A 34 -6.62 17.65 -2.21
N ARG A 35 -7.95 17.47 -2.11
CA ARG A 35 -8.88 18.32 -2.85
C ARG A 35 -8.87 19.74 -2.27
N PRO A 36 -8.95 20.79 -3.11
CA PRO A 36 -8.95 22.18 -2.64
C PRO A 36 -10.13 22.52 -1.71
N ASP A 37 -11.24 21.78 -1.80
CA ASP A 37 -12.45 21.94 -1.01
C ASP A 37 -12.55 20.97 0.19
N ALA A 38 -11.45 20.26 0.50
CA ALA A 38 -11.39 19.40 1.67
C ALA A 38 -11.58 20.21 2.97
N ARG A 39 -12.23 19.58 3.96
CA ARG A 39 -12.24 20.13 5.33
C ARG A 39 -10.82 20.22 5.86
N SER A 40 -10.53 21.20 6.70
CA SER A 40 -9.19 21.41 7.28
C SER A 40 -8.65 20.16 7.98
N GLU A 41 -9.53 19.40 8.63
CA GLU A 41 -9.18 18.18 9.36
C GLU A 41 -8.87 17.00 8.42
N ASP A 42 -9.40 17.03 7.19
CA ASP A 42 -9.20 15.97 6.19
C ASP A 42 -8.05 16.29 5.23
N ALA A 43 -7.56 17.54 5.17
CA ALA A 43 -6.54 18.01 4.24
C ALA A 43 -5.11 17.52 4.60
N ALA A 44 -4.98 16.25 4.97
CA ALA A 44 -3.74 15.62 5.36
C ALA A 44 -2.95 15.10 4.15
N ALA A 45 -1.72 15.58 4.01
CA ALA A 45 -0.73 15.12 3.06
C ALA A 45 0.61 14.92 3.77
N ALA A 46 1.47 14.07 3.22
CA ALA A 46 2.70 13.63 3.88
C ALA A 46 2.44 13.03 5.28
N CYS A 47 1.34 12.28 5.40
CA CYS A 47 0.91 11.67 6.65
C CYS A 47 1.05 10.15 6.60
N GLU A 48 0.93 9.51 7.77
CA GLU A 48 0.63 8.09 7.85
C GLU A 48 -0.86 7.88 7.49
N PHE A 49 -1.19 6.75 6.88
CA PHE A 49 -2.57 6.43 6.60
C PHE A 49 -2.79 4.91 6.72
N VAL A 50 -3.55 4.52 7.74
CA VAL A 50 -3.72 3.12 8.17
C VAL A 50 -4.08 2.13 7.06
N VAL A 51 -4.81 2.59 6.05
CA VAL A 51 -5.19 1.78 4.89
C VAL A 51 -3.95 1.40 4.06
N GLY A 52 -2.99 2.31 3.91
CA GLY A 52 -1.71 2.06 3.27
C GLY A 52 -0.88 1.02 4.02
N ASP A 53 -0.79 1.15 5.34
CA ASP A 53 -0.07 0.19 6.20
C ASP A 53 -0.65 -1.22 6.06
N TYR A 54 -1.99 -1.32 6.12
CA TYR A 54 -2.70 -2.58 5.98
C TYR A 54 -2.41 -3.24 4.63
N TYR A 55 -2.51 -2.51 3.52
CA TYR A 55 -2.29 -3.09 2.20
C TYR A 55 -0.83 -3.42 1.93
N LEU A 56 0.13 -2.66 2.46
CA LEU A 56 1.54 -3.03 2.36
C LEU A 56 1.79 -4.34 3.12
N PHE A 57 1.31 -4.44 4.36
CA PHE A 57 1.47 -5.65 5.16
C PHE A 57 0.80 -6.87 4.49
N GLU A 58 -0.43 -6.72 4.00
CA GLU A 58 -1.12 -7.78 3.27
C GLU A 58 -0.36 -8.20 2.00
N THR A 59 0.21 -7.24 1.28
CA THR A 59 1.04 -7.51 0.09
C THR A 59 2.28 -8.31 0.46
N LEU A 60 3.00 -7.91 1.52
CA LEU A 60 4.18 -8.62 1.98
C LEU A 60 3.84 -10.06 2.41
N LEU A 61 2.73 -10.26 3.14
CA LEU A 61 2.26 -11.59 3.51
C LEU A 61 1.89 -12.47 2.29
N ARG A 62 1.37 -11.88 1.21
CA ARG A 62 1.12 -12.60 -0.04
C ARG A 62 2.41 -12.99 -0.76
N LEU A 63 3.38 -12.08 -0.83
CA LEU A 63 4.68 -12.35 -1.44
C LEU A 63 5.48 -13.42 -0.69
N GLU A 64 5.38 -13.43 0.65
CA GLU A 64 5.95 -14.48 1.51
C GLU A 64 5.18 -15.82 1.42
N GLY A 65 4.04 -15.86 0.71
CA GLY A 65 3.19 -17.05 0.61
C GLY A 65 2.43 -17.40 1.89
N THR A 66 2.42 -16.49 2.89
CA THR A 66 1.65 -16.66 4.13
C THR A 66 0.15 -16.47 3.90
N LEU A 67 -0.22 -15.58 2.98
CA LEU A 67 -1.60 -15.42 2.51
C LEU A 67 -1.77 -16.03 1.12
N PRO A 68 -2.85 -16.78 0.86
CA PRO A 68 -3.11 -17.32 -0.47
C PRO A 68 -3.39 -16.18 -1.46
N ALA A 69 -3.03 -16.41 -2.72
CA ALA A 69 -3.49 -15.55 -3.81
C ALA A 69 -5.03 -15.53 -3.80
N ALA A 70 -5.63 -14.36 -3.89
CA ALA A 70 -7.08 -14.24 -3.98
C ALA A 70 -7.56 -15.01 -5.21
N VAL A 71 -8.31 -16.09 -5.01
CA VAL A 71 -8.97 -16.79 -6.11
C VAL A 71 -10.11 -15.88 -6.54
N ALA A 72 -9.97 -15.24 -7.70
CA ALA A 72 -11.07 -14.51 -8.30
C ALA A 72 -12.18 -15.51 -8.65
N THR A 73 -13.18 -15.64 -7.80
CA THR A 73 -14.45 -16.28 -8.17
C THR A 73 -15.19 -15.29 -9.04
N VAL A 74 -15.01 -15.43 -10.36
CA VAL A 74 -15.87 -14.75 -11.33
C VAL A 74 -17.23 -15.45 -11.28
N PRO A 75 -18.34 -14.75 -11.01
CA PRO A 75 -19.68 -15.33 -11.08
C PRO A 75 -20.07 -15.73 -12.51
#